data_AF-A0A037ZL58-F1
#
_entry.id   AF-A0A037ZL58-F1
#
_cell.length_a   1.000
_cell.length_b   1.000
_cell.length_c   1.000
_cell.angle_alpha   90.00
_cell.angle_beta   90.00
_cell.angle_gamma   90.00
#
_symmetry.space_group_name_H-M   'P 1'
#
loop_
_entity.id
_entity.type
_entity.pdbx_description
1 polymer ?
#
loop_
_entity_poly.entity_id
_entity_poly.type
_entity_poly.pdbx_seq_one_letter_code
_entity_poly.pdbx_strand_id
1 'polypeptide(L)'
;MTQNDNGQNCALKMWAIAGVAGLVILVVMLIGDRSFMASLFTGVIAAGLLGVILTWLFCRPEERARAATANVEEPAAPTPEPASESVPAPAAAPEPTSDPEPAPVPEAAPEKAAAAPETAPQKPHETVGASDIVTPSKPLAGEAELADRKGSWTYGNDTAPDSEPEDTTAERRPAALDGAREGGADDLKKIKGVGPKLEALLNTMGFYHFDQIAAWTDAEVAWVDENLQGFKGRVSRDAWVSQAQTLASGGATAFSKKVDEGDVYE
;
A
#
# COMPACT_ATOMS: atom_id res chain seq x y z
N MET A 1 8.18 -16.80 28.50
CA MET A 1 8.32 -16.10 27.20
C MET A 1 8.66 -17.13 26.11
N THR A 2 7.69 -17.92 25.66
CA THR A 2 7.94 -19.08 24.75
C THR A 2 6.77 -19.39 23.81
N GLN A 3 5.79 -18.48 23.67
CA GLN A 3 4.62 -18.69 22.80
C GLN A 3 4.79 -18.08 21.38
N ASN A 4 5.77 -17.20 21.17
CA ASN A 4 5.93 -16.47 19.91
C ASN A 4 6.75 -17.24 18.85
N ASP A 5 7.72 -18.05 19.28
CA ASP A 5 8.65 -18.75 18.38
C ASP A 5 7.94 -19.78 17.51
N ASN A 6 6.94 -20.49 18.04
CA ASN A 6 6.21 -21.51 17.27
C ASN A 6 5.34 -20.90 16.16
N GLY A 7 4.72 -19.74 16.40
CA GLY A 7 3.94 -19.01 15.39
C GLY A 7 4.81 -18.46 14.26
N GLN A 8 5.96 -17.88 14.61
CA GLN A 8 6.92 -17.38 13.62
C GLN A 8 7.54 -18.52 12.79
N ASN A 9 7.84 -19.67 13.43
CA ASN A 9 8.31 -20.87 12.74
C ASN A 9 7.22 -21.56 11.88
N CYS A 10 5.93 -21.47 12.26
CA CYS A 10 4.80 -21.91 11.43
C CYS A 10 4.74 -21.08 10.15
N ALA A 11 4.67 -19.76 10.29
CA ALA A 11 4.60 -18.83 9.18
C ALA A 11 5.81 -18.97 8.24
N LEU A 12 7.05 -18.92 8.77
CA LEU A 12 8.26 -18.97 7.95
C LEU A 12 8.35 -20.24 7.08
N LYS A 13 7.95 -21.40 7.62
CA LYS A 13 7.90 -22.66 6.87
C LYS A 13 6.81 -22.65 5.79
N MET A 14 5.64 -22.07 6.05
CA MET A 14 4.57 -21.97 5.06
C MET A 14 4.91 -20.98 3.94
N TRP A 15 5.57 -19.86 4.24
CA TRP A 15 6.09 -18.93 3.23
C TRP A 15 7.18 -19.56 2.36
N ALA A 16 8.05 -20.41 2.92
CA ALA A 16 9.04 -21.15 2.14
C ALA A 16 8.38 -22.12 1.13
N ILE A 17 7.36 -22.89 1.56
CA ILE A 17 6.61 -23.80 0.68
C ILE A 17 5.87 -23.03 -0.42
N ALA A 18 5.22 -21.91 -0.06
CA ALA A 18 4.52 -21.05 -1.03
C ALA A 18 5.49 -20.42 -2.05
N GLY A 19 6.69 -20.03 -1.63
CA GLY A 19 7.75 -19.56 -2.52
C GLY A 19 8.21 -20.61 -3.53
N VAL A 20 8.41 -21.86 -3.09
CA VAL A 20 8.75 -22.99 -3.99
C VAL A 20 7.61 -23.27 -4.97
N ALA A 21 6.36 -23.29 -4.52
CA ALA A 21 5.20 -23.48 -5.41
C ALA A 21 5.07 -22.34 -6.45
N GLY A 22 5.28 -21.09 -6.04
CA GLY A 22 5.31 -19.93 -6.92
C GLY A 22 6.42 -19.98 -7.96
N LEU A 23 7.63 -20.40 -7.56
CA LEU A 23 8.77 -20.61 -8.45
C LEU A 23 8.45 -21.69 -9.50
N VAL A 24 7.85 -22.81 -9.10
CA VAL A 24 7.45 -23.88 -10.02
C VAL A 24 6.39 -23.38 -11.01
N ILE A 25 5.38 -22.63 -10.56
CA ILE A 25 4.36 -22.03 -11.44
C ILE A 25 5.01 -21.04 -12.43
N LEU A 26 5.95 -20.21 -11.97
CA LEU A 26 6.70 -19.28 -12.80
C LEU A 26 7.51 -20.00 -13.88
N VAL A 27 8.24 -21.07 -13.52
CA VAL A 27 9.02 -21.88 -14.46
C VAL A 27 8.12 -22.60 -15.48
N VAL A 28 7.00 -23.16 -15.06
CA VAL A 28 6.03 -23.80 -15.98
C VAL A 28 5.42 -22.78 -16.94
N MET A 29 5.11 -21.56 -16.47
CA MET A 29 4.59 -20.49 -17.32
C MET A 29 5.64 -19.87 -18.26
N LEU A 30 6.93 -19.94 -17.93
CA LEU A 30 8.03 -19.52 -18.83
C LEU A 30 8.27 -20.47 -20.01
N ILE A 31 7.88 -21.74 -19.89
CA ILE A 31 8.00 -22.73 -20.97
C ILE A 31 6.85 -22.59 -22.00
N GLY A 32 5.73 -21.98 -21.61
CA GLY A 32 4.51 -21.87 -22.43
C GLY A 32 4.24 -20.47 -23.00
N ASP A 33 5.18 -19.92 -23.79
CA ASP A 33 5.07 -18.74 -24.68
C ASP A 33 4.41 -17.44 -24.16
N ARG A 34 4.04 -17.35 -22.88
CA ARG A 34 3.52 -16.12 -22.28
C ARG A 34 4.66 -15.16 -22.00
N SER A 35 4.41 -13.88 -22.26
CA SER A 35 5.35 -12.79 -22.01
C SER A 35 5.98 -12.90 -20.61
N PHE A 36 7.31 -12.90 -20.54
CA PHE A 36 8.11 -13.06 -19.31
C PHE A 36 7.62 -12.19 -18.13
N MET A 37 7.18 -10.96 -18.41
CA MET A 37 6.66 -10.06 -17.38
C MET A 37 5.33 -10.52 -16.79
N ALA A 38 4.47 -11.16 -17.59
CA ALA A 38 3.19 -11.71 -17.14
C ALA A 38 3.37 -13.01 -16.34
N SER A 39 4.34 -13.86 -16.68
CA SER A 39 4.64 -15.06 -15.89
C SER A 39 5.26 -14.71 -14.53
N LEU A 40 6.15 -13.71 -14.48
CA LEU A 40 6.72 -13.19 -13.23
C LEU A 40 5.62 -12.62 -12.32
N PHE A 41 4.77 -11.74 -12.84
CA PHE A 41 3.67 -11.12 -12.08
C PHE A 41 2.67 -12.17 -11.56
N THR A 42 2.27 -13.12 -12.41
CA THR A 42 1.34 -14.19 -12.04
C THR A 42 1.95 -15.14 -11.00
N GLY A 43 3.23 -15.49 -11.14
CA GLY A 43 3.94 -16.36 -10.18
C GLY A 43 4.07 -15.73 -8.79
N VAL A 44 4.40 -14.44 -8.71
CA VAL A 44 4.48 -13.69 -7.45
C VAL A 44 3.11 -13.55 -6.78
N ILE A 45 2.05 -13.23 -7.55
CA ILE A 45 0.69 -13.15 -7.02
C ILE A 45 0.20 -14.52 -6.51
N ALA A 46 0.44 -15.60 -7.27
CA ALA A 46 0.09 -16.95 -6.85
C ALA A 46 0.80 -17.36 -5.55
N ALA A 47 2.10 -17.07 -5.43
CA ALA A 47 2.89 -17.32 -4.23
C ALA A 47 2.36 -16.54 -3.01
N GLY A 48 2.09 -15.23 -3.19
CA GLY A 48 1.58 -14.37 -2.13
C GLY A 48 0.19 -14.77 -1.64
N LEU A 49 -0.75 -15.02 -2.56
CA LEU A 49 -2.10 -15.47 -2.22
C LEU A 49 -2.08 -16.84 -1.53
N LEU A 50 -1.31 -17.79 -2.04
CA LEU A 50 -1.19 -19.12 -1.42
C LEU A 50 -0.56 -19.03 -0.03
N GLY A 51 0.52 -18.25 0.14
CA GLY A 51 1.18 -18.05 1.43
C GLY A 51 0.28 -17.41 2.48
N VAL A 52 -0.51 -16.39 2.09
CA VAL A 52 -1.51 -15.75 2.97
C VAL A 52 -2.64 -16.72 3.32
N ILE A 53 -3.19 -17.47 2.36
CA ILE A 53 -4.26 -18.44 2.59
C ILE A 53 -3.79 -19.58 3.51
N LEU A 54 -2.60 -20.15 3.27
CA LEU A 54 -2.07 -21.23 4.11
C LEU A 54 -1.75 -20.74 5.53
N THR A 55 -1.16 -19.56 5.68
CA THR A 55 -0.91 -18.95 7.01
C THR A 55 -2.22 -18.69 7.75
N TRP A 56 -3.26 -18.24 7.05
CA TRP A 56 -4.59 -18.00 7.62
C TRP A 56 -5.33 -19.29 7.99
N LEU A 57 -5.20 -20.36 7.19
CA LEU A 57 -5.93 -21.60 7.38
C LEU A 57 -5.27 -22.53 8.41
N PHE A 58 -3.93 -22.58 8.45
CA PHE A 58 -3.18 -23.51 9.30
C PHE A 58 -2.52 -22.89 10.54
N CYS A 59 -2.13 -21.60 10.53
CA CYS A 59 -1.51 -20.96 11.70
C CYS A 59 -2.50 -20.06 12.51
N ARG A 60 -3.80 -19.99 12.15
CA ARG A 60 -4.86 -19.33 12.96
C ARG A 60 -5.96 -20.22 13.61
N PRO A 61 -6.04 -21.56 13.44
CA PRO A 61 -7.13 -22.32 14.06
C PRO A 61 -7.01 -22.42 15.59
N GLU A 62 -5.79 -22.42 16.15
CA GLU A 62 -5.59 -22.48 17.62
C GLU A 62 -6.09 -21.21 18.35
N GLU A 63 -5.89 -20.03 17.75
CA GLU A 63 -6.39 -18.75 18.28
C GLU A 63 -7.94 -18.74 18.38
N ARG A 64 -8.63 -19.29 17.37
CA ARG A 64 -10.10 -19.41 17.39
C ARG A 64 -10.60 -20.38 18.46
N ALA A 65 -9.89 -21.48 18.70
CA ALA A 65 -10.24 -22.42 19.76
C ALA A 65 -10.08 -21.78 21.16
N ARG A 66 -9.05 -20.95 21.35
CA ARG A 66 -8.79 -20.22 22.61
C ARG A 66 -9.80 -19.10 22.87
N ALA A 67 -10.21 -18.39 21.82
CA ALA A 67 -11.26 -17.36 21.92
C ALA A 67 -12.65 -17.98 22.23
N ALA A 68 -12.94 -19.17 21.72
CA ALA A 68 -14.21 -19.86 21.97
C ALA A 68 -14.36 -20.39 23.40
N THR A 69 -13.26 -20.71 24.09
CA THR A 69 -13.30 -21.17 25.50
C THR A 69 -13.23 -20.05 26.52
N ALA A 70 -12.78 -18.85 26.15
CA ALA A 70 -12.76 -17.67 27.03
C ALA A 70 -14.13 -17.02 27.25
N ASN A 71 -15.16 -17.41 26.48
CA ASN A 71 -16.48 -16.76 26.49
C ASN A 71 -17.59 -17.65 27.09
N VAL A 72 -17.21 -18.64 27.90
CA VAL A 72 -18.11 -19.46 28.73
C VAL A 72 -17.72 -19.27 30.20
N GLU A 73 -17.93 -18.04 30.70
CA GLU A 73 -17.96 -17.81 32.15
C GLU A 73 -19.33 -18.25 32.68
N GLU A 74 -19.30 -19.17 33.62
CA GLU A 74 -20.44 -19.89 34.17
C GLU A 74 -21.33 -18.98 35.05
N PRO A 75 -22.67 -19.00 34.90
CA PRO A 75 -23.54 -18.12 35.68
C PRO A 75 -23.67 -18.58 37.15
N ALA A 76 -22.90 -17.92 38.01
CA ALA A 76 -23.12 -17.71 39.45
C ALA A 76 -24.05 -18.69 40.20
N ALA A 77 -23.47 -19.65 40.92
CA ALA A 77 -24.11 -20.28 42.07
C ALA A 77 -23.93 -19.41 43.34
N PRO A 78 -24.96 -19.26 44.19
CA PRO A 78 -24.89 -18.36 45.35
C PRO A 78 -24.12 -18.95 46.54
N THR A 79 -23.25 -18.12 47.13
CA THR A 79 -22.51 -18.41 48.37
C THR A 79 -23.41 -18.31 49.61
N PRO A 80 -23.32 -19.26 50.56
CA PRO A 80 -23.68 -19.04 51.96
C PRO A 80 -22.44 -18.69 52.82
N GLU A 81 -22.62 -17.65 53.65
CA GLU A 81 -21.84 -17.10 54.79
C GLU A 81 -20.45 -17.64 55.22
N PRO A 82 -19.54 -16.74 55.68
CA PRO A 82 -18.22 -17.11 56.20
C PRO A 82 -18.19 -17.37 57.72
N ALA A 83 -17.56 -18.48 58.09
CA ALA A 83 -16.98 -18.75 59.41
C ALA A 83 -15.75 -19.67 59.19
N SER A 84 -14.66 -19.63 59.96
CA SER A 84 -14.33 -18.87 61.16
C SER A 84 -12.82 -18.56 61.16
N GLU A 85 -12.44 -17.49 61.86
CA GLU A 85 -11.04 -17.06 62.05
C GLU A 85 -10.31 -17.91 63.11
N SER A 86 -9.11 -18.41 62.81
CA SER A 86 -8.17 -18.94 63.83
C SER A 86 -6.69 -19.01 63.35
N VAL A 87 -5.88 -18.12 63.90
CA VAL A 87 -4.39 -18.16 63.96
C VAL A 87 -3.92 -19.00 65.18
N PRO A 88 -2.61 -19.32 65.42
CA PRO A 88 -1.35 -18.85 64.80
C PRO A 88 -0.29 -19.95 64.45
N ALA A 89 0.90 -19.52 63.98
CA ALA A 89 2.12 -20.33 63.77
C ALA A 89 2.91 -20.60 65.09
N PRO A 90 4.02 -21.40 65.15
CA PRO A 90 5.34 -20.96 64.60
C PRO A 90 6.39 -22.05 64.18
N ALA A 91 7.48 -21.55 63.57
CA ALA A 91 8.90 -22.01 63.63
C ALA A 91 9.34 -23.42 63.15
N ALA A 92 10.25 -23.45 62.15
CA ALA A 92 11.64 -23.97 62.27
C ALA A 92 12.43 -23.83 60.95
N ALA A 93 13.72 -23.47 61.04
CA ALA A 93 14.74 -23.65 59.99
C ALA A 93 15.77 -24.70 60.46
N PRO A 94 16.57 -25.33 59.58
CA PRO A 94 17.85 -24.70 59.19
C PRO A 94 18.34 -24.96 57.73
N GLU A 95 19.39 -24.23 57.36
CA GLU A 95 20.23 -24.32 56.15
C GLU A 95 21.28 -25.48 56.25
N PRO A 96 22.29 -25.70 55.35
CA PRO A 96 22.69 -25.03 54.08
C PRO A 96 22.78 -26.04 52.89
N THR A 97 23.18 -25.73 51.64
CA THR A 97 24.47 -25.29 51.04
C THR A 97 24.19 -25.26 49.50
N SER A 98 24.76 -24.49 48.58
CA SER A 98 26.12 -23.93 48.44
C SER A 98 26.14 -22.75 47.44
N ASP A 99 27.04 -21.80 47.67
CA ASP A 99 27.56 -20.84 46.67
C ASP A 99 28.52 -21.57 45.66
N PRO A 100 28.99 -21.00 44.50
CA PRO A 100 29.15 -19.56 44.28
C PRO A 100 28.86 -18.91 42.90
N GLU A 101 28.77 -17.58 43.00
CA GLU A 101 29.07 -16.50 42.02
C GLU A 101 30.42 -16.64 41.25
N PRO A 102 30.85 -15.71 40.34
CA PRO A 102 30.18 -14.57 39.66
C PRO A 102 30.28 -14.73 38.09
N ALA A 103 30.26 -13.76 37.17
CA ALA A 103 30.26 -12.28 37.14
C ALA A 103 29.59 -11.74 35.83
N PRO A 104 29.29 -10.41 35.69
CA PRO A 104 28.48 -9.89 34.58
C PRO A 104 29.15 -8.80 33.69
N VAL A 105 28.45 -8.44 32.57
CA VAL A 105 28.55 -7.19 31.74
C VAL A 105 29.92 -6.86 31.07
N PRO A 106 30.07 -5.86 30.15
CA PRO A 106 29.11 -4.86 29.62
C PRO A 106 29.05 -4.64 28.08
N GLU A 107 27.92 -4.06 27.69
CA GLU A 107 27.72 -2.87 26.83
C GLU A 107 28.95 -2.09 26.30
N ALA A 108 28.95 -1.74 25.01
CA ALA A 108 29.18 -0.38 24.45
C ALA A 108 29.41 -0.38 22.92
N ALA A 109 28.97 0.69 22.24
CA ALA A 109 29.32 1.08 20.87
C ALA A 109 30.13 2.41 20.92
N PRO A 110 30.33 3.16 19.82
CA PRO A 110 30.98 2.86 18.52
C PRO A 110 32.20 3.78 18.26
N GLU A 111 33.05 3.52 17.24
CA GLU A 111 33.78 4.62 16.56
C GLU A 111 34.31 4.31 15.13
N LYS A 112 35.08 5.25 14.55
CA LYS A 112 35.11 5.60 13.11
C LYS A 112 36.51 6.04 12.64
N ALA A 113 37.09 5.37 11.63
CA ALA A 113 38.14 5.88 10.73
C ALA A 113 38.21 4.96 9.49
N ALA A 114 38.09 5.38 8.23
CA ALA A 114 38.84 6.39 7.45
C ALA A 114 40.20 5.88 6.91
N ALA A 115 40.23 5.44 5.64
CA ALA A 115 41.38 5.58 4.73
C ALA A 115 41.00 5.23 3.27
N ALA A 116 41.47 6.06 2.34
CA ALA A 116 41.65 5.82 0.91
C ALA A 116 42.95 6.59 0.51
N PRO A 117 43.47 6.55 -0.73
CA PRO A 117 43.15 5.71 -1.90
C PRO A 117 44.38 4.95 -2.44
N GLU A 118 44.23 4.17 -3.52
CA GLU A 118 45.37 3.84 -4.40
C GLU A 118 44.98 4.03 -5.88
N THR A 119 45.93 4.46 -6.70
CA THR A 119 45.71 4.97 -8.06
C THR A 119 46.67 4.29 -9.04
N ALA A 120 46.15 3.81 -10.18
CA ALA A 120 46.98 3.45 -11.33
C ALA A 120 46.26 3.83 -12.65
N PRO A 121 46.92 4.46 -13.64
CA PRO A 121 46.24 5.10 -14.76
C PRO A 121 46.26 4.28 -16.05
N GLN A 122 45.22 4.41 -16.87
CA GLN A 122 45.25 4.01 -18.29
C GLN A 122 45.42 5.24 -19.18
N LYS A 123 46.34 5.15 -20.15
CA LYS A 123 46.63 6.23 -21.12
C LYS A 123 45.64 6.23 -22.28
N PRO A 124 45.49 7.35 -23.01
CA PRO A 124 44.54 7.47 -24.11
C PRO A 124 45.00 6.64 -25.32
N HIS A 125 44.06 6.02 -26.02
CA HIS A 125 44.31 5.50 -27.37
C HIS A 125 43.98 6.56 -28.42
N GLU A 126 44.89 6.62 -29.40
CA GLU A 126 45.01 7.67 -30.41
C GLU A 126 44.01 7.49 -31.56
N THR A 127 43.78 8.59 -32.28
CA THR A 127 42.96 8.66 -33.49
C THR A 127 43.41 7.68 -34.57
N VAL A 128 42.48 6.91 -35.13
CA VAL A 128 42.59 6.40 -36.51
C VAL A 128 41.32 6.81 -37.26
N GLY A 129 41.49 7.64 -38.29
CA GLY A 129 40.39 8.01 -39.17
C GLY A 129 39.97 6.83 -40.03
N ALA A 130 38.66 6.56 -40.06
CA ALA A 130 38.05 5.65 -41.02
C ALA A 130 37.18 6.45 -41.99
N SER A 131 37.85 7.20 -42.87
CA SER A 131 37.24 7.55 -44.16
C SER A 131 36.99 6.26 -44.95
N ASP A 132 35.95 6.26 -45.79
CA ASP A 132 35.79 5.34 -46.92
C ASP A 132 35.64 3.82 -46.64
N ILE A 133 34.51 3.39 -46.05
CA ILE A 133 33.67 2.30 -46.61
C ILE A 133 32.19 2.56 -46.30
N VAL A 134 31.52 3.41 -47.09
CA VAL A 134 30.08 3.27 -47.42
C VAL A 134 29.87 3.78 -48.84
N THR A 135 29.84 2.86 -49.82
CA THR A 135 29.32 3.21 -51.15
C THR A 135 27.80 3.39 -51.03
N PRO A 136 27.23 4.56 -51.38
CA PRO A 136 25.78 4.72 -51.36
C PRO A 136 25.16 3.78 -52.39
N SER A 137 24.33 2.85 -51.92
CA SER A 137 23.58 1.95 -52.78
C SER A 137 22.64 2.73 -53.69
N LYS A 138 22.51 2.26 -54.93
CA LYS A 138 21.58 2.79 -55.93
C LYS A 138 20.16 2.86 -55.32
N PRO A 139 19.46 4.01 -55.37
CA PRO A 139 18.12 4.13 -54.79
C PRO A 139 17.15 3.18 -55.50
N LEU A 140 16.29 2.51 -54.73
CA LEU A 140 15.25 1.65 -55.28
C LEU A 140 14.10 2.51 -55.83
N ALA A 141 13.41 1.98 -56.85
CA ALA A 141 12.21 2.62 -57.36
C ALA A 141 11.12 2.62 -56.28
N GLY A 142 10.65 3.81 -55.91
CA GLY A 142 9.67 4.04 -54.83
C GLY A 142 10.21 4.76 -53.59
N GLU A 143 11.53 4.86 -53.41
CA GLU A 143 12.12 5.52 -52.22
C GLU A 143 11.72 7.00 -52.11
N ALA A 144 11.74 7.73 -53.23
CA ALA A 144 11.32 9.13 -53.31
C ALA A 144 9.82 9.30 -52.98
N GLU A 145 8.98 8.38 -53.45
CA GLU A 145 7.53 8.44 -53.24
C GLU A 145 7.12 8.13 -51.79
N LEU A 146 7.96 7.40 -51.04
CA LEU A 146 7.85 7.29 -49.59
C LEU A 146 8.39 8.52 -48.84
N ALA A 147 9.37 9.24 -49.40
CA ALA A 147 9.89 10.47 -48.82
C ALA A 147 8.87 11.61 -48.94
N ASP A 148 8.28 11.82 -50.13
CA ASP A 148 7.23 12.83 -50.36
C ASP A 148 5.94 12.54 -49.57
N ARG A 149 5.66 11.27 -49.26
CA ARG A 149 4.54 10.87 -48.39
C ARG A 149 4.79 11.02 -46.89
N LYS A 150 6.03 11.27 -46.44
CA LYS A 150 6.32 11.62 -45.04
C LYS A 150 6.15 13.12 -44.83
N GLY A 151 4.88 13.54 -44.78
CA GLY A 151 4.52 14.86 -44.27
C GLY A 151 5.12 15.11 -42.89
N SER A 152 5.48 16.37 -42.63
CA SER A 152 6.10 16.80 -41.38
C SER A 152 5.25 16.42 -40.16
N TRP A 153 5.72 15.47 -39.36
CA TRP A 153 5.15 15.18 -38.05
C TRP A 153 5.63 16.22 -37.04
N THR A 154 4.97 17.38 -37.02
CA THR A 154 4.98 18.25 -35.84
C THR A 154 4.06 17.65 -34.79
N TYR A 155 4.54 17.55 -33.55
CA TYR A 155 3.66 17.24 -32.42
C TYR A 155 2.62 18.37 -32.32
N GLY A 156 1.33 18.01 -32.35
CA GLY A 156 0.26 18.97 -32.57
C GLY A 156 0.20 20.04 -31.47
N ASN A 157 0.51 21.28 -31.84
CA ASN A 157 0.14 22.47 -31.10
C ASN A 157 -0.76 23.33 -32.01
N ASP A 158 -1.91 22.77 -32.39
CA ASP A 158 -2.92 23.42 -33.20
C ASP A 158 -4.30 23.19 -32.60
N THR A 159 -4.59 23.90 -31.51
CA THR A 159 -5.89 24.55 -31.26
C THR A 159 -5.65 25.66 -30.25
N ALA A 160 -5.10 26.76 -30.74
CA ALA A 160 -5.34 28.07 -30.14
C ALA A 160 -6.48 28.72 -30.95
N PRO A 161 -7.73 28.74 -30.45
CA PRO A 161 -8.65 29.75 -30.89
C PRO A 161 -8.16 31.09 -30.32
N ASP A 162 -8.08 32.10 -31.18
CA ASP A 162 -7.93 33.48 -30.76
C ASP A 162 -9.20 33.86 -29.99
N SER A 163 -9.08 33.86 -28.66
CA SER A 163 -10.13 34.22 -27.70
C SER A 163 -9.46 34.90 -26.50
N GLU A 164 -10.02 36.05 -26.14
CA GLU A 164 -9.71 36.85 -24.94
C GLU A 164 -9.49 35.95 -23.70
N PRO A 165 -8.52 36.24 -22.80
CA PRO A 165 -8.18 35.35 -21.68
C PRO A 165 -9.21 35.35 -20.53
N GLU A 166 -10.38 34.76 -20.80
CA GLU A 166 -11.44 34.45 -19.83
C GLU A 166 -11.29 32.99 -19.35
N ASP A 167 -10.49 32.83 -18.29
CA ASP A 167 -10.58 31.76 -17.27
C ASP A 167 -10.72 30.27 -17.69
N THR A 168 -9.78 29.75 -18.50
CA THR A 168 -9.60 28.30 -18.78
C THR A 168 -9.28 27.43 -17.55
N THR A 169 -9.22 28.03 -16.35
CA THR A 169 -9.14 27.34 -15.06
C THR A 169 -10.50 26.83 -14.60
N ALA A 170 -11.58 27.50 -15.01
CA ALA A 170 -12.95 27.17 -14.62
C ALA A 170 -13.43 25.86 -15.28
N GLU A 171 -13.07 25.61 -16.55
CA GLU A 171 -13.55 24.44 -17.32
C GLU A 171 -13.04 23.08 -16.80
N ARG A 172 -11.96 23.05 -16.00
CA ARG A 172 -11.44 21.83 -15.36
C ARG A 172 -11.82 21.70 -13.88
N ARG A 173 -12.46 22.71 -13.31
CA ARG A 173 -12.86 22.71 -11.91
C ARG A 173 -14.22 22.01 -11.76
N PRO A 174 -14.34 20.95 -10.96
CA PRO A 174 -15.63 20.31 -10.77
C PRO A 174 -16.66 21.21 -10.10
N ALA A 175 -17.93 20.93 -10.39
CA ALA A 175 -19.08 21.70 -9.91
C ALA A 175 -19.14 21.76 -8.37
N ALA A 176 -18.68 22.88 -7.83
CA ALA A 176 -18.78 23.24 -6.42
C ALA A 176 -20.15 23.86 -6.11
N LEU A 177 -20.57 23.75 -4.85
CA LEU A 177 -21.75 24.39 -4.29
C LEU A 177 -21.33 25.42 -3.23
N ASP A 178 -22.07 26.52 -3.10
CA ASP A 178 -21.82 27.52 -2.05
C ASP A 178 -22.21 27.04 -0.63
N GLY A 179 -22.86 25.88 -0.53
CA GLY A 179 -23.28 25.27 0.71
C GLY A 179 -23.85 23.86 0.52
N ALA A 180 -24.09 23.17 1.63
CA ALA A 180 -24.80 21.89 1.63
C ALA A 180 -26.23 22.03 1.08
N ARG A 181 -26.77 20.96 0.49
CA ARG A 181 -28.14 20.94 -0.05
C ARG A 181 -29.14 20.67 1.07
N GLU A 182 -30.43 20.75 0.77
CA GLU A 182 -31.48 20.32 1.70
C GLU A 182 -31.28 18.84 2.07
N GLY A 183 -30.97 18.59 3.34
CA GLY A 183 -30.49 17.30 3.85
C GLY A 183 -29.22 17.39 4.70
N GLY A 184 -28.42 18.46 4.53
CA GLY A 184 -27.11 18.60 5.19
C GLY A 184 -25.96 18.17 4.29
N ALA A 185 -24.75 18.06 4.84
CA ALA A 185 -23.59 17.51 4.14
C ALA A 185 -23.48 16.01 4.44
N ASP A 186 -23.03 15.23 3.45
CA ASP A 186 -22.66 13.84 3.64
C ASP A 186 -21.38 13.71 4.50
N ASP A 187 -21.24 12.58 5.19
CA ASP A 187 -20.00 12.22 5.90
C ASP A 187 -18.95 11.75 4.89
N LEU A 188 -18.16 12.68 4.36
CA LEU A 188 -17.15 12.37 3.34
C LEU A 188 -16.04 11.49 3.90
N LYS A 189 -15.85 11.43 5.22
CA LYS A 189 -14.87 10.52 5.88
C LYS A 189 -15.20 9.04 5.68
N LYS A 190 -16.40 8.69 5.21
CA LYS A 190 -16.77 7.34 4.75
C LYS A 190 -16.04 6.89 3.48
N ILE A 191 -15.41 7.81 2.73
CA ILE A 191 -14.51 7.49 1.62
C ILE A 191 -13.11 7.21 2.18
N LYS A 192 -12.55 6.03 1.88
CA LYS A 192 -11.19 5.68 2.28
C LYS A 192 -10.20 6.68 1.69
N GLY A 193 -9.45 7.36 2.56
CA GLY A 193 -8.45 8.37 2.19
C GLY A 193 -8.89 9.81 2.49
N VAL A 194 -10.19 10.05 2.67
CA VAL A 194 -10.74 11.31 3.21
C VAL A 194 -10.74 11.23 4.73
N GLY A 195 -9.83 11.93 5.40
CA GLY A 195 -9.89 12.12 6.86
C GLY A 195 -10.60 13.43 7.22
N PRO A 196 -10.88 13.69 8.52
CA PRO A 196 -11.60 14.89 8.98
C PRO A 196 -11.02 16.22 8.47
N LYS A 197 -9.68 16.30 8.31
CA LYS A 197 -8.99 17.48 7.75
C LYS A 197 -9.22 17.66 6.24
N LEU A 198 -9.39 16.57 5.49
CA LEU A 198 -9.67 16.63 4.05
C LEU A 198 -11.16 16.89 3.80
N GLU A 199 -12.05 16.32 4.61
CA GLU A 199 -13.48 16.65 4.60
C GLU A 199 -13.70 18.15 4.85
N ALA A 200 -13.07 18.72 5.88
CA ALA A 200 -13.14 20.17 6.12
C ALA A 200 -12.62 21.01 4.94
N LEU A 201 -11.56 20.56 4.25
CA LEU A 201 -11.01 21.21 3.05
C LEU A 201 -11.97 21.09 1.85
N LEU A 202 -12.55 19.92 1.61
CA LEU A 202 -13.54 19.66 0.55
C LEU A 202 -14.80 20.50 0.76
N ASN A 203 -15.31 20.54 1.99
CA ASN A 203 -16.42 21.39 2.42
C ASN A 203 -16.09 22.89 2.27
N THR A 204 -14.84 23.30 2.41
CA THR A 204 -14.41 24.69 2.15
C THR A 204 -14.32 25.00 0.64
N MET A 205 -14.09 23.98 -0.19
CA MET A 205 -14.06 24.10 -1.66
C MET A 205 -15.44 23.93 -2.32
N GLY A 206 -16.50 23.65 -1.55
CA GLY A 206 -17.87 23.48 -2.03
C GLY A 206 -18.27 22.05 -2.41
N PHE A 207 -17.53 21.03 -1.96
CA PHE A 207 -17.89 19.62 -2.12
C PHE A 207 -18.39 19.06 -0.79
N TYR A 208 -19.70 18.80 -0.72
CA TYR A 208 -20.39 18.38 0.51
C TYR A 208 -21.06 17.01 0.41
N HIS A 209 -21.17 16.45 -0.80
CA HIS A 209 -22.00 15.26 -1.06
C HIS A 209 -21.25 14.19 -1.86
N PHE A 210 -21.63 12.93 -1.68
CA PHE A 210 -21.07 11.81 -2.44
C PHE A 210 -21.41 11.90 -3.93
N ASP A 211 -22.58 12.43 -4.32
CA ASP A 211 -22.98 12.53 -5.73
C ASP A 211 -22.07 13.48 -6.53
N GLN A 212 -21.61 14.58 -5.91
CA GLN A 212 -20.63 15.49 -6.54
C GLN A 212 -19.33 14.75 -6.87
N ILE A 213 -18.78 14.00 -5.91
CA ILE A 213 -17.54 13.24 -6.07
C ILE A 213 -17.73 12.06 -7.04
N ALA A 214 -18.92 11.44 -7.04
CA ALA A 214 -19.29 10.35 -7.93
C ALA A 214 -19.41 10.77 -9.41
N ALA A 215 -19.69 12.05 -9.66
CA ALA A 215 -19.83 12.65 -10.98
C ALA A 215 -18.51 13.18 -11.58
N TRP A 216 -17.42 13.24 -10.82
CA TRP A 216 -16.13 13.75 -11.31
C TRP A 216 -15.57 12.88 -12.44
N THR A 217 -15.18 13.55 -13.52
CA THR A 217 -14.37 13.02 -14.62
C THR A 217 -12.89 12.93 -14.23
N ASP A 218 -12.09 12.18 -14.99
CA ASP A 218 -10.64 12.06 -14.74
C ASP A 218 -9.90 13.41 -14.77
N ALA A 219 -10.38 14.37 -15.56
CA ALA A 219 -9.82 15.73 -15.63
C ALA A 219 -10.12 16.54 -14.35
N GLU A 220 -11.34 16.43 -13.82
CA GLU A 220 -11.74 17.06 -12.57
C GLU A 220 -11.05 16.39 -11.36
N VAL A 221 -10.89 15.06 -11.38
CA VAL A 221 -10.10 14.30 -10.39
C VAL A 221 -8.66 14.81 -10.36
N ALA A 222 -8.01 14.96 -11.52
CA ALA A 222 -6.66 15.52 -11.61
C ALA A 222 -6.60 16.96 -11.09
N TRP A 223 -7.59 17.80 -11.41
CA TRP A 223 -7.69 19.16 -10.89
C TRP A 223 -7.80 19.17 -9.36
N VAL A 224 -8.67 18.35 -8.77
CA VAL A 224 -8.80 18.26 -7.30
C VAL A 224 -7.51 17.73 -6.67
N ASP A 225 -6.89 16.70 -7.24
CA ASP A 225 -5.60 16.17 -6.78
C ASP A 225 -4.47 17.22 -6.81
N GLU A 226 -4.50 18.18 -7.74
CA GLU A 226 -3.55 19.29 -7.78
C GLU A 226 -3.87 20.40 -6.76
N ASN A 227 -5.15 20.65 -6.49
CA ASN A 227 -5.65 21.73 -5.63
C ASN A 227 -5.74 21.34 -4.14
N LEU A 228 -5.73 20.04 -3.80
CA LEU A 228 -5.68 19.55 -2.41
C LEU A 228 -4.32 19.85 -1.74
N GLN A 229 -4.28 20.95 -0.98
CA GLN A 229 -3.09 21.39 -0.25
C GLN A 229 -2.58 20.32 0.72
N GLY A 230 -1.34 19.84 0.51
CA GLY A 230 -0.70 18.80 1.33
C GLY A 230 -1.20 17.36 1.12
N PHE A 231 -2.22 17.14 0.29
CA PHE A 231 -2.90 15.86 0.13
C PHE A 231 -3.02 15.39 -1.33
N LYS A 232 -2.12 15.87 -2.19
CA LYS A 232 -2.12 15.62 -3.64
C LYS A 232 -2.05 14.12 -4.00
N GLY A 233 -2.72 13.76 -5.09
CA GLY A 233 -2.71 12.40 -5.67
C GLY A 233 -3.52 11.36 -4.88
N ARG A 234 -4.35 11.77 -3.91
CA ARG A 234 -5.16 10.86 -3.09
C ARG A 234 -6.51 10.52 -3.72
N VAL A 235 -7.12 11.44 -4.46
CA VAL A 235 -8.41 11.22 -5.12
C VAL A 235 -8.28 10.07 -6.11
N SER A 236 -7.23 10.11 -6.93
CA SER A 236 -6.88 9.06 -7.89
C SER A 236 -6.41 7.77 -7.19
N ARG A 237 -5.41 7.85 -6.30
CA ARG A 237 -4.78 6.66 -5.69
C ARG A 237 -5.75 5.85 -4.83
N ASP A 238 -6.58 6.54 -4.04
CA ASP A 238 -7.54 5.88 -3.16
C ASP A 238 -8.90 5.68 -3.87
N ALA A 239 -9.01 5.97 -5.18
CA ALA A 239 -10.17 5.74 -6.04
C ALA A 239 -11.49 6.31 -5.46
N TRP A 240 -11.48 7.59 -5.08
CA TRP A 240 -12.61 8.23 -4.39
C TRP A 240 -13.90 8.19 -5.19
N VAL A 241 -13.86 8.44 -6.50
CA VAL A 241 -15.03 8.46 -7.40
C VAL A 241 -15.81 7.14 -7.34
N SER A 242 -15.12 5.99 -7.41
CA SER A 242 -15.74 4.66 -7.35
C SER A 242 -16.37 4.36 -5.98
N GLN A 243 -15.74 4.82 -4.90
CA GLN A 243 -16.31 4.70 -3.56
C GLN A 243 -17.53 5.62 -3.38
N ALA A 244 -17.44 6.86 -3.85
CA ALA A 244 -18.51 7.85 -3.81
C ALA A 244 -19.73 7.39 -4.61
N GLN A 245 -19.55 6.80 -5.80
CA GLN A 245 -20.64 6.17 -6.57
C GLN A 245 -21.35 5.06 -5.78
N THR A 246 -20.60 4.27 -5.01
CA THR A 246 -21.17 3.22 -4.15
C THR A 246 -21.98 3.84 -3.01
N LEU A 247 -21.47 4.89 -2.37
CA LEU A 247 -22.12 5.55 -1.23
C LEU A 247 -23.35 6.37 -1.67
N ALA A 248 -23.26 7.10 -2.79
CA ALA A 248 -24.35 7.89 -3.38
C ALA A 248 -25.53 7.03 -3.84
N SER A 249 -25.29 5.76 -4.20
CA SER A 249 -26.37 4.80 -4.50
C SER A 249 -26.98 4.12 -3.26
N GLY A 250 -26.59 4.55 -2.05
CA GLY A 250 -27.03 3.96 -0.79
C GLY A 250 -26.33 2.65 -0.42
N GLY A 251 -25.29 2.27 -1.18
CA GLY A 251 -24.42 1.13 -0.85
C GLY A 251 -23.44 1.46 0.28
N ALA A 252 -22.92 0.42 0.94
CA ALA A 252 -21.91 0.56 1.99
C ALA A 252 -20.61 -0.16 1.61
N THR A 253 -19.49 0.55 1.63
CA THR A 253 -18.17 -0.04 1.43
C THR A 253 -17.68 -0.71 2.72
N ALA A 254 -16.73 -1.64 2.62
CA ALA A 254 -16.11 -2.27 3.80
C ALA A 254 -15.30 -1.27 4.65
N PHE A 255 -15.02 -0.07 4.15
CA PHE A 255 -14.43 1.02 4.93
C PHE A 255 -15.51 1.85 5.62
N SER A 256 -16.57 2.26 4.91
CA SER A 256 -17.65 3.06 5.49
C SER A 256 -18.33 2.37 6.67
N LYS A 257 -18.51 1.04 6.62
CA LYS A 257 -19.04 0.26 7.75
C LYS A 257 -18.20 0.41 9.02
N LYS A 258 -16.87 0.39 8.90
CA LYS A 258 -15.96 0.57 10.04
C LYS A 258 -15.90 2.01 10.54
N VAL A 259 -16.15 2.98 9.67
CA VAL A 259 -16.33 4.38 10.07
C VAL A 259 -17.63 4.52 10.88
N ASP A 260 -18.70 3.86 10.44
CA ASP A 260 -19.99 3.81 11.15
C ASP A 260 -19.93 3.03 12.48
N GLU A 261 -19.00 2.07 12.59
CA GLU A 261 -18.69 1.32 13.83
C GLU A 261 -17.78 2.10 14.80
N GLY A 262 -17.21 3.24 14.39
CA GLY A 262 -16.31 4.09 15.21
C GLY A 262 -14.81 3.73 15.14
N ASP A 263 -14.45 2.59 14.57
CA ASP A 263 -13.10 1.98 14.59
C ASP A 263 -11.98 2.75 13.85
N VAL A 264 -12.21 3.98 13.38
CA VAL A 264 -11.35 4.65 12.39
C VAL A 264 -10.83 6.04 12.80
N TYR A 265 -11.58 6.81 13.59
CA TYR A 265 -11.29 8.24 13.84
C TYR A 265 -11.37 8.68 15.32
N GLU A 266 -11.59 7.74 16.25
CA GLU A 266 -11.52 7.97 17.71
C GLU A 266 -10.06 8.11 18.21
#